data_AF-A0A8T5Q9P7-F1
#
_entry.id   AF-A0A8T5Q9P7-F1
#
_cell.length_a   1.000
_cell.length_b   1.000
_cell.length_c   1.000
_cell.angle_alpha   90.00
_cell.angle_beta   90.00
_cell.angle_gamma   90.00
#
_symmetry.space_group_name_H-M   'P 1'
#
loop_
_entity.id
_entity.type
_entity.pdbx_description
1 polymer ?
#
loop_
_entity_poly.entity_id
_entity_poly.type
_entity_poly.pdbx_seq_one_letter_code
_entity_poly.pdbx_strand_id
1 'polypeptide(L)'
;MKRMKTKELRGLGKEDMKNRLEELRKELIKHNAQIATGTVPKSPGQVKQTKKTIARILTILKEKKKEEKKKSSKTQEEKTSESKIKEG
;
A
#
# COMPACT_ATOMS: atom_id res chain seq x y z
N MET A 1 6.61 18.91 2.79
CA MET A 1 6.08 17.67 3.42
C MET A 1 7.17 16.61 3.53
N LYS A 2 7.32 15.95 4.69
CA LYS A 2 8.38 14.95 4.96
C LYS A 2 8.18 13.71 4.08
N ARG A 3 9.25 13.20 3.47
CA ARG A 3 9.25 11.96 2.67
C ARG A 3 8.99 10.77 3.59
N MET A 4 7.84 10.11 3.46
CA MET A 4 7.60 8.86 4.19
C MET A 4 8.57 7.77 3.73
N LYS A 5 9.25 7.16 4.70
CA LYS A 5 10.17 6.05 4.46
C LYS A 5 9.36 4.76 4.35
N THR A 6 9.83 3.84 3.51
CA THR A 6 9.20 2.51 3.33
C THR A 6 9.08 1.74 4.64
N LYS A 7 10.04 1.91 5.57
CA LYS A 7 10.01 1.27 6.90
C LYS A 7 8.78 1.69 7.72
N GLU A 8 8.48 2.99 7.73
CA GLU A 8 7.33 3.55 8.45
C GLU A 8 6.02 3.00 7.87
N LEU A 9 5.92 2.95 6.54
CA LEU A 9 4.74 2.42 5.85
C LEU A 9 4.50 0.93 6.11
N ARG A 10 5.57 0.14 6.25
CA ARG A 10 5.45 -1.31 6.54
C ARG A 10 4.96 -1.58 7.96
N GLY A 11 5.32 -0.72 8.91
CA GLY A 11 4.90 -0.80 10.32
C GLY A 11 3.42 -0.44 10.55
N LEU A 12 2.79 0.26 9.60
CA LEU A 12 1.37 0.59 9.67
C LEU A 12 0.49 -0.65 9.43
N GLY A 13 -0.69 -0.64 10.06
CA GLY A 13 -1.77 -1.57 9.77
C GLY A 13 -2.24 -1.43 8.31
N LYS A 14 -2.93 -2.47 7.81
CA LYS A 14 -3.50 -2.42 6.45
C LYS A 14 -4.55 -1.31 6.30
N GLU A 15 -5.36 -1.10 7.32
CA GLU A 15 -6.38 -0.04 7.35
C GLU A 15 -5.73 1.32 7.44
N ASP A 16 -4.74 1.51 8.32
CA ASP A 16 -3.98 2.77 8.40
C ASP A 16 -3.33 3.15 7.08
N MET A 17 -2.77 2.15 6.37
CA MET A 17 -2.21 2.36 5.03
C MET A 17 -3.28 2.81 4.02
N LYS A 18 -4.50 2.28 4.09
CA LYS A 18 -5.61 2.72 3.23
C LYS A 18 -6.08 4.13 3.59
N ASN A 19 -6.24 4.42 4.88
CA ASN A 19 -6.61 5.75 5.36
C ASN A 19 -5.58 6.79 4.89
N ARG A 20 -4.29 6.47 5.06
CA ARG A 20 -3.20 7.34 4.59
C ARG A 20 -3.16 7.49 3.08
N LEU A 21 -3.51 6.45 2.33
CA LEU A 21 -3.63 6.50 0.87
C LEU A 21 -4.71 7.50 0.45
N GLU A 22 -5.86 7.52 1.13
CA GLU A 22 -6.94 8.46 0.85
C GLU A 22 -6.56 9.90 1.16
N GLU A 23 -5.89 10.15 2.29
CA GLU A 23 -5.36 11.48 2.63
C GLU A 23 -4.43 12.01 1.55
N LEU A 24 -3.45 11.19 1.13
CA LEU A 24 -2.48 11.58 0.10
C LEU A 24 -3.15 11.84 -1.26
N ARG A 25 -4.24 11.12 -1.58
CA ARG A 25 -5.03 11.38 -2.79
C ARG A 25 -5.76 12.72 -2.71
N LYS A 26 -6.37 13.04 -1.56
CA LYS A 26 -7.02 14.34 -1.32
C LYS A 26 -6.02 15.49 -1.44
N GLU A 27 -4.82 15.34 -0.88
CA GLU A 27 -3.74 16.32 -1.04
C GLU A 27 -3.30 16.47 -2.49
N LEU A 28 -3.18 15.36 -3.22
CA LEU A 28 -2.81 15.40 -4.64
C LEU A 28 -3.82 16.19 -5.47
N ILE A 29 -5.12 16.01 -5.20
CA ILE A 29 -6.19 16.77 -5.86
C ILE A 29 -6.06 18.26 -5.56
N LYS A 30 -5.85 18.63 -4.29
CA LYS A 30 -5.64 20.04 -3.89
C LYS A 30 -4.44 20.67 -4.60
N HIS A 31 -3.33 19.94 -4.69
CA HIS A 31 -2.15 20.42 -5.41
C HIS A 31 -2.39 20.55 -6.92
N ASN A 32 -3.10 19.59 -7.53
CA ASN A 32 -3.44 19.67 -8.94
C ASN A 32 -4.39 20.84 -9.22
N ALA A 33 -5.34 21.13 -8.32
CA ALA A 33 -6.21 22.29 -8.43
C ALA A 33 -5.40 23.60 -8.38
N GLN A 34 -4.46 23.73 -7.44
CA GLN A 34 -3.55 24.89 -7.36
C GLN A 34 -2.71 25.07 -8.63
N ILE A 35 -2.23 23.97 -9.20
CA ILE A 35 -1.47 24.01 -10.47
C ILE A 35 -2.39 24.43 -11.62
N ALA A 36 -3.61 23.89 -11.68
CA ALA A 36 -4.58 24.20 -12.72
C ALA A 36 -5.03 25.68 -12.68
N THR A 37 -5.11 26.28 -11.49
CA THR A 37 -5.40 27.72 -11.33
C THR A 37 -4.22 28.62 -11.67
N GLY A 38 -3.09 28.06 -12.14
CA GLY A 38 -1.89 28.84 -12.48
C GLY A 38 -1.13 29.36 -11.27
N THR A 39 -1.45 28.88 -10.06
CA THR A 39 -0.73 29.28 -8.85
C THR A 39 0.62 28.59 -8.81
N VAL A 40 1.70 29.37 -8.71
CA VAL A 40 3.05 28.83 -8.58
C VAL A 40 3.14 27.98 -7.31
N PRO A 41 3.43 26.67 -7.42
CA PRO A 41 3.53 25.82 -6.25
C PRO A 41 4.71 26.24 -5.38
N LYS A 42 4.50 26.42 -4.07
CA LYS A 42 5.58 26.72 -3.11
C LYS A 42 6.69 25.66 -3.09
N SER A 43 6.41 24.44 -3.55
CA SER A 43 7.40 23.37 -3.64
C SER A 43 7.16 22.50 -4.88
N PRO A 44 7.97 22.65 -5.95
CA PRO A 44 7.79 21.92 -7.21
C PRO A 44 7.99 20.40 -7.06
N GLY A 45 8.65 19.96 -5.98
CA GLY A 45 8.85 18.54 -5.67
C GLY A 45 7.71 17.86 -4.91
N GLN A 46 6.75 18.61 -4.37
CA GLN A 46 5.75 18.07 -3.44
C GLN A 46 4.81 17.08 -4.14
N VAL A 47 4.27 17.44 -5.30
CA VAL A 47 3.40 16.55 -6.11
C VAL A 47 4.11 15.24 -6.46
N LYS A 48 5.37 15.33 -6.90
CA LYS A 48 6.20 14.16 -7.23
C LYS A 48 6.41 13.27 -6.00
N GLN A 49 6.58 13.88 -4.83
CA GLN A 49 6.77 13.16 -3.59
C GLN A 49 5.49 12.46 -3.13
N THR A 50 4.34 13.13 -3.17
CA THR A 50 3.02 12.56 -2.85
C THR A 50 2.72 11.37 -3.76
N LYS A 51 2.93 11.51 -5.08
CA LYS A 51 2.78 10.41 -6.06
C LYS A 51 3.68 9.21 -5.71
N LYS A 52 4.95 9.45 -5.38
CA LYS A 52 5.88 8.37 -4.97
C LYS A 52 5.46 7.68 -3.68
N THR A 53 4.93 8.41 -2.70
CA THR A 53 4.43 7.83 -1.46
C THR A 53 3.19 6.95 -1.71
N ILE A 54 2.24 7.43 -2.53
CA ILE A 54 1.07 6.65 -2.98
C ILE A 54 1.52 5.33 -3.63
N ALA A 55 2.48 5.40 -4.56
CA ALA A 55 3.00 4.20 -5.23
C ALA A 55 3.59 3.19 -4.24
N ARG A 56 4.37 3.64 -3.25
CA ARG A 56 4.95 2.76 -2.21
C ARG A 56 3.88 2.07 -1.37
N ILE A 57 2.84 2.79 -0.96
CA ILE A 57 1.73 2.21 -0.17
C ILE A 57 1.04 1.11 -0.99
N LEU A 58 0.72 1.38 -2.26
CA LEU A 58 0.09 0.42 -3.15
C LEU A 58 0.96 -0.84 -3.35
N THR A 59 2.27 -0.66 -3.51
CA THR A 59 3.22 -1.78 -3.61
C THR A 59 3.18 -2.64 -2.35
N ILE A 60 3.28 -2.04 -1.16
CA ILE A 60 3.27 -2.80 0.11
C ILE A 60 1.94 -3.52 0.31
N LEU A 61 0.80 -2.88 0.01
CA LEU A 61 -0.51 -3.53 0.09
C LEU A 61 -0.61 -4.73 -0.86
N LYS A 62 -0.03 -4.63 -2.05
CA LYS A 62 0.02 -5.73 -3.02
C LYS A 62 0.94 -6.86 -2.56
N GLU A 63 2.11 -6.54 -1.98
CA GLU A 63 3.03 -7.50 -1.36
C GLU A 63 2.31 -8.29 -0.25
N LYS A 64 1.69 -7.60 0.72
CA LYS A 64 0.93 -8.22 1.82
C LYS A 64 -0.20 -9.12 1.30
N LYS A 65 -0.94 -8.69 0.27
CA LYS A 65 -2.01 -9.50 -0.35
C LYS A 65 -1.46 -10.78 -1.02
N LYS A 66 -0.27 -10.71 -1.64
CA LYS A 66 0.37 -11.85 -2.30
C LYS A 66 0.89 -12.86 -1.26
N GLU A 67 1.43 -12.38 -0.14
CA GLU A 67 1.85 -13.22 0.98
C GLU A 67 0.66 -13.97 1.61
N GLU A 68 -0.48 -13.30 1.80
CA GLU A 68 -1.69 -13.95 2.31
C GLU A 68 -2.21 -15.03 1.38
N LYS A 69 -2.25 -14.76 0.06
CA LYS A 69 -2.62 -15.78 -0.94
C LYS A 69 -1.69 -17.00 -0.91
N LYS A 70 -0.39 -16.80 -0.68
CA LYS A 70 0.59 -17.90 -0.55
C LYS A 70 0.42 -18.70 0.74
N LYS A 71 0.02 -18.05 1.84
CA LYS A 71 -0.28 -18.75 3.11
C LYS A 71 -1.54 -19.60 2.98
N SER A 72 -2.60 -19.07 2.35
CA SER A 72 -3.85 -19.82 2.15
C SER A 72 -3.71 -21.03 1.23
N SER A 73 -2.78 -21.01 0.26
CA SER A 73 -2.53 -22.17 -0.60
C SER A 73 -1.71 -23.28 0.08
N LYS A 74 -0.89 -22.95 1.08
CA LYS A 74 -0.04 -23.93 1.78
C LYS A 74 -0.81 -24.74 2.85
N THR A 75 -1.89 -24.18 3.41
CA THR A 75 -2.73 -24.84 4.43
C THR A 75 -3.70 -25.89 3.84
N GLN A 76 -3.85 -25.97 2.52
CA GLN A 76 -4.72 -26.97 1.87
C GLN A 76 -3.97 -28.27 1.49
N GLU A 77 -2.65 -28.22 1.31
CA GLU A 77 -1.82 -29.42 1.03
C GLU A 77 -1.58 -30.28 2.29
N GLU A 78 -1.37 -29.68 3.48
CA GLU A 78 -1.18 -30.47 4.72
C GLU A 78 -2.45 -31.18 5.18
N LYS A 79 -3.64 -30.60 4.95
CA LYS A 79 -4.93 -31.21 5.34
C LYS A 79 -5.33 -32.38 4.45
N THR A 80 -4.83 -32.47 3.22
CA THR A 80 -5.14 -33.57 2.29
C THR A 80 -4.17 -34.74 2.41
N SER A 81 -2.98 -34.53 3.00
CA SER A 81 -2.05 -35.61 3.33
C SER A 81 -2.41 -36.36 4.62
N GLU A 82 -2.92 -35.68 5.66
CA GLU A 82 -3.30 -36.35 6.92
C GLU A 82 -4.55 -37.24 6.80
N SER A 83 -5.48 -36.92 5.90
CA SER A 83 -6.68 -37.74 5.68
C SER A 83 -6.41 -39.03 4.90
N LYS A 84 -5.31 -39.12 4.15
CA LYS A 84 -4.95 -40.31 3.35
C LYS A 84 -4.16 -41.37 4.14
N ILE A 85 -3.58 -41.02 5.28
CA ILE A 85 -2.73 -41.92 6.07
C ILE A 85 -3.56 -42.70 7.12
N LYS A 86 -4.81 -42.29 7.40
CA LYS A 86 -5.67 -42.94 8.41
C LYS A 86 -6.60 -44.05 7.88
N GLU A 87 -6.65 -44.28 6.57
CA GLU A 87 -7.51 -45.32 5.95
C GLU A 87 -6.72 -46.49 5.31
N GLY A 88 -5.39 -46.55 5.48
CA GLY A 88 -4.55 -47.67 5.02
C GLY A 88 -3.88 -48.38 6.19
#